data_AF-A0A7K0IBB4-F1
#
_entry.id   AF-A0A7K0IBB4-F1
#
_cell.length_a   1.000
_cell.length_b   1.000
_cell.length_c   1.000
_cell.angle_alpha   90.00
_cell.angle_beta   90.00
_cell.angle_gamma   90.00
#
_symmetry.space_group_name_H-M   'P 1'
#
loop_
_entity.id
_entity.type
_entity.pdbx_description
1 polymer ?
#
loop_
_entity_poly.entity_id
_entity_poly.type
_entity_poly.pdbx_seq_one_letter_code
_entity_poly.pdbx_strand_id
1 'polypeptide(L)'
;MIDGQHRLYGYASLNDHHLDQNIMVVAFEELDPTEEANLFVTINHEQKSVPKNLLDDLEGDLKWGSKKPSERIGAVASRLLSVLNEDLGEPLYGRITQQGITSTDSTCLTIPELKNGLRKSGLIGTSMRNNKEYLPGPLCGETDALTLERAREVLNGFFDLIRSANPEIWDAGRGGLLCTNISLQGYMLFLSSVISYWENKTNSNARELEPLDLLLKVNTYLDPIRGWLAKANFRKMNERFKIQYGSGAPSTYFYKLCQLVNPEYDDFCPTGYLEWLESQSAEKIAEADKQIKEISIIVNRIVFDTLKEVYGEEVSGYWHEGVKDKTIMSSAYQKSLDEPNRGLALENYVEFIEHKKIIERKENWPLFKEYFDIPELGEKGKTKNLKWMEKINELRRIPAHPTESRNYRKDDFEYIEYVYQKLITKTSIDFRGSTA
;
A
#
# COMPACT_ATOMS: atom_id res chain seq x y z
N MET A 1 29.96 0.73 27.23
CA MET A 1 30.55 -0.44 26.53
C MET A 1 30.08 -0.35 25.09
N ILE A 2 30.91 0.18 24.19
CA ILE A 2 30.51 0.51 22.82
C ILE A 2 30.49 -0.74 21.92
N ASP A 3 31.44 -1.66 22.10
CA ASP A 3 31.47 -2.95 21.40
C ASP A 3 32.24 -3.99 22.23
N GLY A 4 32.05 -5.29 21.96
CA GLY A 4 32.78 -6.37 22.63
C GLY A 4 32.08 -6.99 23.86
N GLN A 5 30.81 -6.66 24.10
CA GLN A 5 30.03 -7.21 25.23
C GLN A 5 29.97 -8.73 25.25
N HIS A 6 29.77 -9.39 24.11
CA HIS A 6 29.78 -10.86 24.05
C HIS A 6 31.15 -11.46 24.42
N ARG A 7 32.24 -10.75 24.11
CA ARG A 7 33.59 -11.17 24.49
C ARG A 7 33.75 -11.09 26.00
N LEU A 8 33.30 -10.00 26.63
CA LEU A 8 33.32 -9.84 28.08
C LEU A 8 32.38 -10.82 28.81
N TYR A 9 31.18 -11.06 28.30
CA TYR A 9 30.27 -12.07 28.85
C TYR A 9 30.86 -13.49 28.77
N GLY A 10 31.69 -13.79 27.78
CA GLY A 10 32.41 -15.06 27.68
C GLY A 10 33.36 -15.31 28.86
N TYR A 11 33.84 -14.26 29.54
CA TYR A 11 34.68 -14.36 30.73
C TYR A 11 33.88 -14.44 32.04
N ALA A 12 32.60 -14.03 32.05
CA ALA A 12 31.78 -13.96 33.27
C ALA A 12 31.48 -15.34 33.90
N SER A 13 31.62 -16.43 33.13
CA SER A 13 31.33 -17.79 33.57
C SER A 13 32.59 -18.68 33.70
N LEU A 14 33.78 -18.08 33.66
CA LEU A 14 35.04 -18.83 33.72
C LEU A 14 35.49 -19.04 35.17
N ASN A 15 36.05 -20.22 35.45
CA ASN A 15 36.68 -20.52 36.73
C ASN A 15 37.97 -19.70 36.92
N ASP A 16 38.33 -19.43 38.18
CA ASP A 16 39.46 -18.56 38.57
C ASP A 16 40.79 -18.87 37.84
N HIS A 17 41.03 -20.14 37.49
CA HIS A 17 42.22 -20.58 36.74
C HIS A 17 42.32 -19.96 35.33
N HIS A 18 41.25 -19.38 34.78
CA HIS A 18 41.22 -18.78 33.44
C HIS A 18 41.20 -17.24 33.47
N LEU A 19 41.25 -16.62 34.65
CA LEU A 19 41.16 -15.16 34.81
C LEU A 19 42.50 -14.43 34.59
N ASP A 20 43.62 -15.13 34.47
CA ASP A 20 44.95 -14.54 34.20
C ASP A 20 45.13 -14.06 32.75
N GLN A 21 44.05 -13.91 31.99
CA GLN A 21 44.08 -13.48 30.60
C GLN A 21 43.93 -11.96 30.47
N ASN A 22 44.81 -11.35 29.70
CA ASN A 22 44.73 -9.93 29.39
C ASN A 22 43.69 -9.65 28.30
N ILE A 23 42.76 -8.74 28.56
CA ILE A 23 41.84 -8.20 27.55
C ILE A 23 42.38 -6.84 27.11
N MET A 24 42.66 -6.71 25.81
CA MET A 24 42.97 -5.40 25.25
C MET A 24 41.69 -4.59 25.11
N VAL A 25 41.66 -3.43 25.76
CA VAL A 25 40.57 -2.47 25.70
C VAL A 25 41.04 -1.18 25.07
N VAL A 26 40.19 -0.57 24.26
CA VAL A 26 40.35 0.81 23.82
C VAL A 26 39.30 1.61 24.58
N ALA A 27 39.74 2.54 25.41
CA ALA A 27 38.88 3.42 26.17
C ALA A 27 38.89 4.81 25.55
N PHE A 28 37.71 5.39 25.38
CA PHE A 28 37.52 6.77 24.99
C PHE A 28 37.12 7.56 26.23
N GLU A 29 37.82 8.67 26.49
CA GLU A 29 37.53 9.57 27.59
C GLU A 29 36.68 10.74 27.06
N GLU A 30 35.61 11.10 27.79
CA GLU A 30 34.71 12.22 27.46
C GLU A 30 34.13 12.21 26.03
N LEU A 31 33.86 11.02 25.49
CA LEU A 31 33.23 10.89 24.17
C LEU A 31 31.80 11.47 24.21
N ASP A 32 31.48 12.35 23.24
CA ASP A 32 30.13 12.90 23.11
C ASP A 32 29.11 11.77 22.86
N PRO A 33 27.91 11.77 23.49
CA PRO A 33 26.92 10.72 23.30
C PRO A 33 26.53 10.48 21.83
N THR A 34 26.59 11.52 20.99
CA THR A 34 26.33 11.41 19.55
C THR A 34 27.47 10.69 18.84
N GLU A 35 28.71 10.96 19.22
CA GLU A 35 29.89 10.27 18.70
C GLU A 35 29.95 8.82 19.19
N GLU A 36 29.56 8.54 20.43
CA GLU A 36 29.41 7.17 20.97
C GLU A 36 28.42 6.36 20.13
N ALA A 37 27.23 6.91 19.89
CA ALA A 37 26.20 6.23 19.12
C ALA A 37 26.59 6.05 17.64
N ASN A 38 27.25 7.05 17.03
CA ASN A 38 27.79 6.92 15.67
C ASN A 38 28.87 5.84 15.59
N LEU A 39 29.80 5.80 16.56
CA LEU A 39 30.85 4.80 16.62
C LEU A 39 30.28 3.39 16.80
N PHE A 40 29.27 3.23 17.65
CA PHE A 40 28.51 1.99 17.79
C PHE A 40 27.92 1.52 16.46
N VAL A 41 27.23 2.43 15.74
CA VAL A 41 26.60 2.12 14.46
C VAL A 41 27.65 1.78 13.40
N THR A 42 28.74 2.54 13.29
CA THR A 42 29.81 2.30 12.32
C THR A 42 30.49 0.95 12.54
N ILE A 43 30.88 0.63 13.79
CA ILE A 43 31.53 -0.64 14.13
C ILE A 43 30.63 -1.83 13.77
N ASN A 44 29.35 -1.76 14.14
CA ASN A 44 28.42 -2.85 13.86
C ASN A 44 28.06 -2.94 12.37
N HIS A 45 27.93 -1.80 11.67
CA HIS A 45 27.61 -1.77 10.24
C HIS A 45 28.70 -2.42 9.38
N GLU A 46 29.99 -2.31 9.74
CA GLU A 46 31.09 -2.94 9.01
C GLU A 46 31.28 -4.44 9.33
N GLN A 47 30.94 -4.91 10.54
CA GLN A 47 31.14 -6.31 10.94
C GLN A 47 29.94 -7.25 10.68
N LYS A 48 28.70 -6.75 10.74
CA LYS A 48 27.46 -7.45 10.34
C LYS A 48 26.30 -6.46 10.37
N SER A 49 25.62 -6.26 9.24
CA SER A 49 24.49 -5.32 9.07
C SER A 49 23.64 -5.19 10.34
N VAL A 50 23.68 -4.02 10.97
CA VAL A 50 22.82 -3.69 12.12
C VAL A 50 21.37 -3.97 11.72
N PRO A 51 20.57 -4.67 12.55
CA PRO A 51 19.15 -4.85 12.27
C PRO A 51 18.50 -3.48 12.07
N LYS A 52 17.79 -3.30 10.95
CA LYS A 52 17.19 -2.01 10.56
C LYS A 52 16.33 -1.39 11.68
N ASN A 53 15.65 -2.23 12.48
CA ASN A 53 14.85 -1.78 13.61
C ASN A 53 15.68 -1.07 14.69
N LEU A 54 16.90 -1.53 14.98
CA LEU A 54 17.78 -0.87 15.95
C LEU A 54 18.27 0.50 15.44
N LEU A 55 18.47 0.64 14.12
CA LEU A 55 18.78 1.95 13.52
C LEU A 55 17.57 2.90 13.58
N ASP A 56 16.36 2.37 13.43
CA ASP A 56 15.13 3.16 13.56
C ASP A 56 14.88 3.62 15.01
N ASP A 57 15.24 2.79 15.99
CA ASP A 57 15.20 3.10 17.43
C ASP A 57 16.22 4.21 17.75
N LEU A 58 17.46 4.07 17.27
CA LEU A 58 18.55 5.04 17.50
C LEU A 58 18.44 6.32 16.66
N GLU A 59 17.62 6.34 15.59
CA GLU A 59 17.45 7.53 14.73
C GLU A 59 16.97 8.75 15.52
N GLY A 60 16.18 8.52 16.58
CA GLY A 60 15.70 9.55 17.49
C GLY A 60 16.82 10.36 18.14
N ASP A 61 17.92 9.71 18.50
CA ASP A 61 19.06 10.34 19.15
C ASP A 61 20.11 10.81 18.15
N LEU A 62 20.42 9.97 17.16
CA LEU A 62 21.46 10.24 16.16
C LEU A 62 21.15 11.45 15.28
N LYS A 63 19.87 11.71 14.99
CA LYS A 63 19.45 12.74 14.03
C LYS A 63 18.67 13.88 14.67
N TRP A 64 18.63 13.92 16.00
CA TRP A 64 18.01 15.02 16.73
C TRP A 64 18.68 16.35 16.35
N GLY A 65 17.87 17.35 16.00
CA GLY A 65 18.39 18.65 15.54
C GLY A 65 18.98 18.66 14.13
N SER A 66 18.83 17.60 13.33
CA SER A 66 19.27 17.61 11.92
C SER A 66 18.59 18.74 11.13
N LYS A 67 19.37 19.44 10.30
CA LYS A 67 18.85 20.49 9.39
C LYS A 67 18.12 19.92 8.18
N LYS A 68 18.26 18.62 7.89
CA LYS A 68 17.57 17.97 6.77
C LYS A 68 16.14 17.62 7.20
N PRO A 69 15.10 18.14 6.52
CA PRO A 69 13.71 17.95 6.92
C PRO A 69 13.30 16.48 7.16
N SER A 70 13.69 15.55 6.29
CA SER A 70 13.34 14.14 6.42
C SER A 70 13.97 13.46 7.63
N GLU A 71 15.21 13.83 7.95
CA GLU A 71 15.95 13.31 9.11
C GLU A 71 15.36 13.89 10.40
N ARG A 72 15.07 15.20 10.41
CA ARG A 72 14.36 15.87 11.51
C ARG A 72 13.02 15.22 11.82
N ILE A 73 12.17 15.02 10.80
CA ILE A 73 10.87 14.34 10.94
C ILE A 73 11.06 12.90 11.44
N GLY A 74 12.08 12.19 10.92
CA GLY A 74 12.43 10.85 11.37
C GLY A 74 12.80 10.78 12.85
N ALA A 75 13.64 11.71 13.32
CA ALA A 75 14.09 11.77 14.71
C ALA A 75 12.93 12.09 15.66
N VAL A 76 12.12 13.10 15.34
CA VAL A 76 10.91 13.44 16.11
C VAL A 76 9.94 12.26 16.16
N ALA A 77 9.69 11.59 15.03
CA ALA A 77 8.82 10.42 14.98
C ALA A 77 9.35 9.25 15.84
N SER A 78 10.64 8.94 15.77
CA SER A 78 11.24 7.87 16.59
C SER A 78 11.10 8.15 18.09
N ARG A 79 11.45 9.36 18.55
CA ARG A 79 11.31 9.74 19.96
C ARG A 79 9.85 9.75 20.41
N LEU A 80 8.96 10.30 19.59
CA LEU A 80 7.52 10.33 19.87
C LEU A 80 6.97 8.91 20.09
N LEU A 81 7.34 7.96 19.23
CA LEU A 81 6.88 6.58 19.37
C LEU A 81 7.48 5.89 20.61
N SER A 82 8.73 6.17 20.98
CA SER A 82 9.30 5.66 22.23
C SER A 82 8.50 6.15 23.43
N VAL A 83 8.24 7.47 23.49
CA VAL A 83 7.50 8.08 24.60
C VAL A 83 6.06 7.55 24.67
N LEU A 84 5.35 7.48 23.54
CA LEU A 84 3.99 6.91 23.49
C LEU A 84 3.92 5.44 23.95
N ASN A 85 5.01 4.68 23.77
CA ASN A 85 5.10 3.30 24.22
C ASN A 85 5.42 3.16 25.72
N GLU A 86 6.01 4.19 26.32
CA GLU A 86 6.44 4.23 27.72
C GLU A 86 5.45 4.95 28.65
N ASP A 87 4.55 5.76 28.08
CA ASP A 87 3.53 6.50 28.83
C ASP A 87 2.53 5.56 29.54
N LEU A 88 2.75 5.35 30.83
CA LEU A 88 1.92 4.48 31.68
C LEU A 88 0.44 4.89 31.65
N GLY A 89 -0.43 3.93 31.32
CA GLY A 89 -1.88 4.13 31.30
C GLY A 89 -2.44 4.66 29.98
N GLU A 90 -1.56 5.12 29.08
CA GLU A 90 -1.94 5.63 27.77
C GLU A 90 -2.22 4.50 26.76
N PRO A 91 -2.95 4.77 25.65
CA PRO A 91 -3.44 3.73 24.74
C PRO A 91 -2.37 2.85 24.10
N LEU A 92 -1.17 3.41 23.86
CA LEU A 92 -0.06 2.73 23.17
C LEU A 92 1.00 2.15 24.11
N TYR A 93 0.81 2.27 25.42
CA TYR A 93 1.72 1.72 26.42
C TYR A 93 2.00 0.22 26.18
N GLY A 94 3.27 -0.12 25.97
CA GLY A 94 3.73 -1.50 25.76
C GLY A 94 3.19 -2.19 24.49
N ARG A 95 2.66 -1.45 23.52
CA ARG A 95 2.10 -2.01 22.27
C ARG A 95 3.07 -2.02 21.09
N ILE A 96 4.13 -1.21 21.16
CA ILE A 96 5.17 -1.14 20.14
C ILE A 96 6.24 -2.18 20.46
N THR A 97 6.56 -3.02 19.48
CA THR A 97 7.61 -4.04 19.61
C THR A 97 8.97 -3.37 19.75
N GLN A 98 9.70 -3.74 20.80
CA GLN A 98 11.09 -3.33 21.01
C GLN A 98 12.03 -4.54 20.86
N GLN A 99 13.32 -4.28 20.65
CA GLN A 99 14.31 -5.35 20.55
C GLN A 99 14.32 -6.21 21.83
N GLY A 100 14.26 -7.53 21.67
CA GLY A 100 14.23 -8.47 22.80
C GLY A 100 12.83 -8.75 23.36
N ILE A 101 11.80 -8.03 22.92
CA ILE A 101 10.40 -8.30 23.29
C ILE A 101 9.73 -9.16 22.21
N THR A 102 9.19 -10.31 22.61
CA THR A 102 8.43 -11.17 21.70
C THR A 102 7.12 -10.50 21.30
N SER A 103 6.85 -10.40 19.99
CA SER A 103 5.57 -9.86 19.51
C SER A 103 4.39 -10.75 19.94
N THR A 104 3.38 -10.12 20.52
CA THR A 104 2.09 -10.71 20.87
C THR A 104 0.99 -10.05 20.05
N ASP A 105 -0.27 -10.48 20.20
CA ASP A 105 -1.37 -9.84 19.48
C ASP A 105 -1.61 -8.39 19.93
N SER A 106 -1.35 -8.08 21.21
CA SER A 106 -1.43 -6.72 21.77
C SER A 106 -0.15 -5.91 21.57
N THR A 107 1.03 -6.55 21.57
CA THR A 107 2.33 -5.94 21.24
C THR A 107 2.71 -6.27 19.81
N CYS A 108 2.02 -5.64 18.87
CA CYS A 108 2.12 -5.93 17.44
C CYS A 108 2.46 -4.72 16.56
N LEU A 109 2.64 -3.54 17.15
CA LEU A 109 2.97 -2.32 16.42
C LEU A 109 4.47 -2.23 16.20
N THR A 110 4.90 -1.62 15.09
CA THR A 110 6.33 -1.49 14.78
C THR A 110 6.70 -0.04 14.49
N ILE A 111 7.87 0.38 14.99
CA ILE A 111 8.38 1.74 14.78
C ILE A 111 8.42 2.13 13.30
N PRO A 112 8.92 1.30 12.37
CA PRO A 112 8.98 1.67 10.95
C PRO A 112 7.60 1.97 10.33
N GLU A 113 6.58 1.18 10.67
CA GLU A 113 5.22 1.37 10.12
C GLU A 113 4.54 2.61 10.69
N LEU A 114 4.68 2.85 12.00
CA LEU A 114 4.11 4.04 12.62
C LEU A 114 4.83 5.32 12.17
N LYS A 115 6.17 5.29 11.99
CA LYS A 115 6.92 6.38 11.36
C LYS A 115 6.43 6.68 9.95
N ASN A 116 6.15 5.65 9.17
CA ASN A 116 5.55 5.83 7.84
C ASN A 116 4.18 6.51 7.91
N GLY A 117 3.35 6.15 8.89
CA GLY A 117 2.08 6.83 9.14
C GLY A 117 2.22 8.30 9.52
N LEU A 118 3.12 8.61 10.45
CA LEU A 118 3.41 9.99 10.86
C LEU A 118 3.94 10.83 9.68
N ARG A 119 4.84 10.26 8.88
CA ARG A 119 5.35 10.92 7.66
C ARG A 119 4.28 11.15 6.61
N LYS A 120 3.44 10.14 6.31
CA LYS A 120 2.39 10.25 5.30
C LYS A 120 1.26 11.19 5.71
N SER A 121 0.94 11.23 7.00
CA SER A 121 -0.10 12.13 7.53
C SER A 121 0.36 13.59 7.61
N GLY A 122 1.66 13.85 7.65
CA GLY A 122 2.20 15.21 7.74
C GLY A 122 1.94 15.90 9.09
N LEU A 123 1.44 15.17 10.10
CA LEU A 123 1.05 15.71 11.41
C LEU A 123 2.20 16.46 12.10
N ILE A 124 3.42 15.92 11.99
CA ILE A 124 4.66 16.47 12.58
C ILE A 124 5.56 17.14 11.52
N GLY A 125 4.96 17.54 10.40
CA GLY A 125 5.61 18.25 9.31
C GLY A 125 5.92 17.40 8.08
N THR A 126 6.18 18.10 6.98
CA THR A 126 6.42 17.52 5.66
C THR A 126 7.72 18.07 5.08
N SER A 127 8.45 17.20 4.40
CA SER A 127 9.64 17.57 3.62
C SER A 127 9.23 17.96 2.20
N MET A 128 9.64 19.15 1.77
CA MET A 128 9.32 19.74 0.47
C MET A 128 10.59 19.97 -0.38
N ARG A 129 10.39 20.20 -1.68
CA ARG A 129 11.43 20.57 -2.66
C ARG A 129 12.68 19.68 -2.61
N ASN A 130 12.49 18.37 -2.71
CA ASN A 130 13.56 17.37 -2.63
C ASN A 130 14.39 17.50 -1.34
N ASN A 131 13.70 17.60 -0.20
CA ASN A 131 14.32 17.60 1.13
C ASN A 131 15.13 18.86 1.48
N LYS A 132 14.72 20.01 0.96
CA LYS A 132 15.36 21.30 1.24
C LYS A 132 14.53 22.19 2.15
N GLU A 133 13.22 21.98 2.20
CA GLU A 133 12.30 22.85 2.92
C GLU A 133 11.45 22.01 3.88
N TYR A 134 11.33 22.48 5.11
CA TYR A 134 10.49 21.86 6.14
C TYR A 134 9.22 22.69 6.28
N LEU A 135 8.07 22.07 6.00
CA LEU A 135 6.77 22.66 6.25
C LEU A 135 6.21 22.08 7.56
N PRO A 136 5.99 22.91 8.60
CA PRO A 136 5.41 22.44 9.87
C PRO A 136 4.01 21.85 9.67
N GLY A 137 3.73 20.77 10.39
CA GLY A 137 2.41 20.14 10.45
C GLY A 137 1.53 20.74 11.57
N PRO A 138 0.27 20.32 11.67
CA PRO A 138 -0.66 20.84 12.67
C PRO A 138 -0.27 20.54 14.12
N LEU A 139 0.56 19.52 14.36
CA LEU A 139 1.06 19.18 15.70
C LEU A 139 2.43 19.79 16.00
N CYS A 140 2.97 20.64 15.12
CA CYS A 140 4.28 21.25 15.31
C CYS A 140 4.23 22.50 16.21
N GLY A 141 5.07 22.47 17.24
CA GLY A 141 5.40 23.64 18.05
C GLY A 141 6.49 24.51 17.42
N GLU A 142 7.03 25.46 18.20
CA GLU A 142 8.13 26.33 17.75
C GLU A 142 9.46 25.57 17.63
N THR A 143 9.65 24.53 18.44
CA THR A 143 10.85 23.69 18.48
C THR A 143 10.50 22.22 18.30
N ASP A 144 11.51 21.37 18.06
CA ASP A 144 11.33 19.92 17.98
C ASP A 144 10.88 19.32 19.31
N ALA A 145 11.35 19.87 20.44
CA ALA A 145 10.90 19.46 21.76
C ALA A 145 9.42 19.81 22.00
N LEU A 146 9.00 21.03 21.64
CA LEU A 146 7.59 21.43 21.75
C LEU A 146 6.70 20.66 20.77
N THR A 147 7.23 20.29 19.60
CA THR A 147 6.53 19.40 18.65
C THR A 147 6.35 18.01 19.23
N LEU A 148 7.38 17.46 19.89
CA LEU A 148 7.31 16.15 20.55
C LEU A 148 6.24 16.13 21.65
N GLU A 149 6.26 17.10 22.57
CA GLU A 149 5.28 17.22 23.67
C GLU A 149 3.85 17.37 23.13
N ARG A 150 3.64 18.33 22.21
CA ARG A 150 2.32 18.56 21.61
C ARG A 150 1.79 17.33 20.88
N ALA A 151 2.63 16.68 20.08
CA ALA A 151 2.23 15.50 19.32
C ALA A 151 1.92 14.32 20.25
N ARG A 152 2.69 14.15 21.35
CA ARG A 152 2.42 13.15 22.38
C ARG A 152 1.04 13.35 23.00
N GLU A 153 0.74 14.56 23.49
CA GLU A 153 -0.55 14.87 24.12
C GLU A 153 -1.73 14.64 23.17
N VAL A 154 -1.64 15.15 21.93
CA VAL A 154 -2.72 15.01 20.96
C VAL A 154 -2.88 13.56 20.51
N LEU A 155 -1.80 12.80 20.26
CA LEU A 155 -1.94 11.40 19.83
C LEU A 155 -2.43 10.49 20.95
N ASN A 156 -1.96 10.66 22.18
CA ASN A 156 -2.48 9.92 23.33
C ASN A 156 -3.98 10.19 23.52
N GLY A 157 -4.39 11.46 23.57
CA GLY A 157 -5.80 11.81 23.72
C GLY A 157 -6.66 11.33 22.56
N PHE A 158 -6.17 11.43 21.32
CA PHE A 158 -6.90 10.97 20.14
C PHE A 158 -7.09 9.46 20.11
N PHE A 159 -6.03 8.69 20.40
CA PHE A 159 -6.15 7.23 20.48
C PHE A 159 -6.94 6.77 21.70
N ASP A 160 -6.97 7.55 22.79
CA ASP A 160 -7.81 7.23 23.93
C ASP A 160 -9.29 7.36 23.59
N LEU A 161 -9.70 8.42 22.89
CA LEU A 161 -11.08 8.57 22.39
C LEU A 161 -11.55 7.35 21.56
N ILE A 162 -10.63 6.74 20.79
CA ILE A 162 -10.88 5.53 19.99
C ILE A 162 -10.94 4.30 20.90
N ARG A 163 -9.94 4.11 21.77
CA ARG A 163 -9.88 3.00 22.73
C ARG A 163 -11.12 2.95 23.61
N SER A 164 -11.51 4.08 24.20
CA SER A 164 -12.67 4.17 25.09
C SER A 164 -13.99 3.85 24.39
N ALA A 165 -14.07 3.98 23.07
CA ALA A 165 -15.28 3.61 22.33
C ALA A 165 -15.48 2.09 22.28
N ASN A 166 -14.39 1.30 22.25
CA ASN A 166 -14.46 -0.15 22.34
C ASN A 166 -13.14 -0.77 22.87
N PRO A 167 -12.95 -0.84 24.20
CA PRO A 167 -11.71 -1.31 24.80
C PRO A 167 -11.42 -2.79 24.48
N GLU A 168 -12.45 -3.64 24.46
CA GLU A 168 -12.32 -5.07 24.17
C GLU A 168 -11.67 -5.32 22.81
N ILE A 169 -12.14 -4.63 21.76
CA ILE A 169 -11.60 -4.75 20.40
C ILE A 169 -10.21 -4.10 20.30
N TRP A 170 -9.97 -2.99 21.00
CA TRP A 170 -8.65 -2.35 21.05
C TRP A 170 -7.60 -3.28 21.67
N ASP A 171 -7.93 -3.87 22.82
CA ASP A 171 -7.03 -4.72 23.61
C ASP A 171 -6.70 -6.04 22.92
N ALA A 172 -7.62 -6.55 22.09
CA ALA A 172 -7.39 -7.72 21.25
C ALA A 172 -6.33 -7.51 20.14
N GLY A 173 -5.87 -6.27 19.90
CA GLY A 173 -4.79 -5.94 18.97
C GLY A 173 -5.02 -6.51 17.56
N ARG A 174 -4.16 -7.43 17.10
CA ARG A 174 -4.31 -8.08 15.78
C ARG A 174 -5.68 -8.74 15.57
N GLY A 175 -6.23 -9.36 16.60
CA GLY A 175 -7.55 -10.01 16.52
C GLY A 175 -8.71 -9.01 16.41
N GLY A 176 -8.54 -7.80 16.94
CA GLY A 176 -9.55 -6.75 16.92
C GLY A 176 -9.47 -5.79 15.74
N LEU A 177 -8.32 -5.72 15.02
CA LEU A 177 -8.09 -4.82 13.88
C LEU A 177 -8.20 -3.32 14.19
N LEU A 178 -8.39 -2.95 15.46
CA LEU A 178 -8.54 -1.57 15.90
C LEU A 178 -7.18 -0.95 16.31
N CYS A 179 -6.30 -1.75 16.92
CA CYS A 179 -4.94 -1.37 17.28
C CYS A 179 -3.90 -2.24 16.55
N THR A 180 -3.60 -1.88 15.30
CA THR A 180 -2.63 -2.54 14.43
C THR A 180 -1.86 -1.49 13.62
N ASN A 181 -0.71 -1.86 13.04
CA ASN A 181 0.05 -0.95 12.18
C ASN A 181 -0.81 -0.32 11.06
N ILE A 182 -1.73 -1.09 10.46
CA ILE A 182 -2.59 -0.61 9.37
C ILE A 182 -3.61 0.39 9.92
N SER A 183 -4.29 0.05 11.01
CA SER A 183 -5.34 0.90 11.58
C SER A 183 -4.77 2.20 12.14
N LEU A 184 -3.66 2.17 12.87
CA LEU A 184 -3.06 3.39 13.43
C LEU A 184 -2.54 4.33 12.34
N GLN A 185 -1.97 3.80 11.25
CA GLN A 185 -1.65 4.61 10.06
C GLN A 185 -2.91 5.23 9.45
N GLY A 186 -3.99 4.45 9.30
CA GLY A 186 -5.28 4.96 8.82
C GLY A 186 -5.86 6.06 9.71
N TYR A 187 -5.77 5.91 11.03
CA TYR A 187 -6.22 6.89 12.01
C TYR A 187 -5.36 8.16 12.02
N MET A 188 -4.05 8.07 11.81
CA MET A 188 -3.20 9.27 11.64
C MET A 188 -3.52 10.06 10.37
N LEU A 189 -3.80 9.37 9.25
CA LEU A 189 -4.30 10.00 8.03
C LEU A 189 -5.67 10.66 8.25
N PHE A 190 -6.55 9.98 9.00
CA PHE A 190 -7.84 10.51 9.39
C PHE A 190 -7.71 11.78 10.23
N LEU A 191 -6.90 11.75 11.29
CA LEU A 191 -6.64 12.90 12.15
C LEU A 191 -6.16 14.11 11.34
N SER A 192 -5.17 13.91 10.46
CA SER A 192 -4.66 14.99 9.60
C SER A 192 -5.75 15.57 8.68
N SER A 193 -6.58 14.71 8.09
CA SER A 193 -7.66 15.12 7.20
C SER A 193 -8.76 15.89 7.94
N VAL A 194 -9.12 15.46 9.16
CA VAL A 194 -10.10 16.14 10.01
C VAL A 194 -9.58 17.51 10.44
N ILE A 195 -8.32 17.59 10.87
CA ILE A 195 -7.70 18.87 11.25
C ILE A 195 -7.74 19.83 10.06
N SER A 196 -7.27 19.38 8.89
CA SER A 196 -7.26 20.19 7.66
C SER A 196 -8.67 20.64 7.27
N TYR A 197 -9.65 19.76 7.37
CA TYR A 197 -11.05 20.09 7.09
C TYR A 197 -11.59 21.14 8.06
N TRP A 198 -11.33 20.98 9.37
CA TRP A 198 -11.73 21.94 10.40
C TRP A 198 -11.06 23.31 10.20
N GLU A 199 -9.75 23.36 9.94
CA GLU A 199 -9.00 24.59 9.66
C GLU A 199 -9.61 25.34 8.47
N ASN A 200 -9.91 24.64 7.37
CA ASN A 200 -10.53 25.23 6.19
C ASN A 200 -11.94 25.74 6.45
N LYS A 201 -12.77 24.97 7.19
CA LYS A 201 -14.17 25.32 7.46
C LYS A 201 -14.31 26.51 8.42
N THR A 202 -13.35 26.68 9.33
CA THR A 202 -13.38 27.72 10.37
C THR A 202 -12.40 28.86 10.11
N ASN A 203 -11.59 28.77 9.06
CA ASN A 203 -10.48 29.69 8.79
C ASN A 203 -9.59 29.92 10.03
N SER A 204 -9.31 28.83 10.74
CA SER A 204 -8.52 28.79 11.98
C SER A 204 -7.28 27.92 11.78
N ASN A 205 -6.33 28.00 12.72
CA ASN A 205 -5.07 27.28 12.67
C ASN A 205 -4.94 26.35 13.87
N ALA A 206 -4.76 25.05 13.62
CA ALA A 206 -4.68 24.04 14.67
C ALA A 206 -3.46 24.22 15.58
N ARG A 207 -2.39 24.86 15.09
CA ARG A 207 -1.19 25.13 15.88
C ARG A 207 -1.38 26.23 16.93
N GLU A 208 -2.45 27.03 16.81
CA GLU A 208 -2.80 28.10 17.75
C GLU A 208 -3.72 27.62 18.89
N LEU A 209 -4.24 26.39 18.79
CA LEU A 209 -5.07 25.79 19.84
C LEU A 209 -4.22 25.07 20.88
N GLU A 210 -4.68 25.03 22.12
CA GLU A 210 -4.15 24.08 23.10
C GLU A 210 -4.51 22.63 22.69
N PRO A 211 -3.69 21.62 23.05
CA PRO A 211 -3.91 20.23 22.66
C PRO A 211 -5.32 19.70 22.98
N LEU A 212 -5.84 20.03 24.17
CA LEU A 212 -7.18 19.63 24.59
C LEU A 212 -8.28 20.28 23.72
N ASP A 213 -8.14 21.56 23.38
CA ASP A 213 -9.11 22.25 22.53
C ASP A 213 -9.12 21.66 21.12
N LEU A 214 -7.94 21.34 20.57
CA LEU A 214 -7.82 20.65 19.29
C LEU A 214 -8.52 19.28 19.33
N LEU A 215 -8.29 18.51 20.39
CA LEU A 215 -8.96 17.21 20.58
C LEU A 215 -10.48 17.34 20.66
N LEU A 216 -11.01 18.38 21.30
CA LEU A 216 -12.45 18.64 21.32
C LEU A 216 -13.00 18.91 19.91
N LYS A 217 -12.27 19.66 19.07
CA LYS A 217 -12.67 19.90 17.66
C LYS A 217 -12.62 18.63 16.84
N VAL A 218 -11.57 17.83 17.00
CA VAL A 218 -11.42 16.54 16.31
C VAL A 218 -12.51 15.56 16.76
N ASN A 219 -12.86 15.52 18.05
CA ASN A 219 -13.84 14.57 18.58
C ASN A 219 -15.21 14.74 17.92
N THR A 220 -15.63 15.98 17.60
CA THR A 220 -16.88 16.25 16.87
C THR A 220 -16.99 15.44 15.57
N TYR A 221 -15.89 15.28 14.83
CA TYR A 221 -15.85 14.51 13.58
C TYR A 221 -15.52 13.03 13.79
N LEU A 222 -15.02 12.66 14.96
CA LEU A 222 -14.74 11.29 15.36
C LEU A 222 -16.00 10.58 15.92
N ASP A 223 -17.01 11.34 16.36
CA ASP A 223 -18.24 10.82 16.96
C ASP A 223 -18.97 9.76 16.11
N PRO A 224 -19.12 9.88 14.77
CA PRO A 224 -19.73 8.83 13.95
C PRO A 224 -18.95 7.51 14.01
N ILE A 225 -17.62 7.59 14.03
CA ILE A 225 -16.74 6.42 14.16
C ILE A 225 -16.89 5.81 15.55
N ARG A 226 -16.89 6.62 16.62
CA ARG A 226 -17.07 6.14 18.00
C ARG A 226 -18.44 5.50 18.20
N GLY A 227 -19.50 6.11 17.67
CA GLY A 227 -20.86 5.57 17.72
C GLY A 227 -20.99 4.23 17.01
N TRP A 228 -20.26 4.03 15.91
CA TRP A 228 -20.18 2.74 15.24
C TRP A 228 -19.35 1.72 16.04
N LEU A 229 -18.17 2.10 16.53
CA LEU A 229 -17.27 1.25 17.32
C LEU A 229 -17.92 0.73 18.61
N ALA A 230 -18.69 1.57 19.30
CA ALA A 230 -19.42 1.19 20.52
C ALA A 230 -20.42 0.03 20.29
N LYS A 231 -20.85 -0.17 19.04
CA LYS A 231 -21.79 -1.25 18.63
C LYS A 231 -21.11 -2.36 17.84
N ALA A 232 -19.79 -2.25 17.63
CA ALA A 232 -19.00 -3.19 16.88
C ALA A 232 -18.65 -4.42 17.73
N ASN A 233 -18.43 -5.54 17.06
CA ASN A 233 -17.86 -6.76 17.61
C ASN A 233 -16.81 -7.29 16.62
N PHE A 234 -16.07 -8.34 16.99
CA PHE A 234 -15.04 -8.94 16.13
C PHE A 234 -15.51 -9.26 14.72
N ARG A 235 -16.76 -9.74 14.57
CA ARG A 235 -17.34 -10.06 13.25
C ARG A 235 -17.52 -8.79 12.41
N LYS A 236 -18.17 -7.75 12.95
CA LYS A 236 -18.38 -6.47 12.24
C LYS A 236 -17.06 -5.78 11.91
N MET A 237 -16.07 -5.87 12.80
CA MET A 237 -14.71 -5.39 12.54
C MET A 237 -14.07 -6.13 11.38
N ASN A 238 -14.20 -7.45 11.31
CA ASN A 238 -13.69 -8.22 10.18
C ASN A 238 -14.42 -7.85 8.87
N GLU A 239 -15.75 -7.81 8.88
CA GLU A 239 -16.56 -7.47 7.69
C GLU A 239 -16.19 -6.10 7.12
N ARG A 240 -15.98 -5.10 8.00
CA ARG A 240 -15.67 -3.73 7.56
C ARG A 240 -14.18 -3.47 7.39
N PHE A 241 -13.33 -3.82 8.34
CA PHE A 241 -11.96 -3.33 8.46
C PHE A 241 -10.88 -4.39 8.19
N LYS A 242 -11.24 -5.64 7.89
CA LYS A 242 -10.26 -6.60 7.37
C LYS A 242 -9.78 -6.12 6.00
N ILE A 243 -8.47 -5.93 5.87
CA ILE A 243 -7.81 -5.46 4.65
C ILE A 243 -6.58 -6.34 4.46
N GLN A 244 -6.29 -6.71 3.22
CA GLN A 244 -5.08 -7.46 2.93
C GLN A 244 -3.83 -6.59 3.05
N TYR A 245 -2.73 -7.22 3.45
CA TYR A 245 -1.44 -6.54 3.57
C TYR A 245 -0.98 -5.94 2.23
N GLY A 246 -0.40 -4.75 2.29
CA GLY A 246 0.11 -4.03 1.13
C GLY A 246 0.26 -2.54 1.42
N SER A 247 1.01 -1.84 0.57
CA SER A 247 1.33 -0.41 0.77
C SER A 247 0.10 0.51 0.76
N GLY A 248 -1.01 0.07 0.14
CA GLY A 248 -2.29 0.79 0.11
C GLY A 248 -3.25 0.46 1.25
N ALA A 249 -2.95 -0.54 2.10
CA ALA A 249 -3.87 -0.96 3.16
C ALA A 249 -4.22 0.15 4.17
N PRO A 250 -3.28 0.99 4.63
CA PRO A 250 -3.60 2.12 5.49
C PRO A 250 -4.57 3.13 4.87
N SER A 251 -4.40 3.43 3.58
CA SER A 251 -5.30 4.34 2.84
C SER A 251 -6.70 3.76 2.73
N THR A 252 -6.83 2.47 2.45
CA THR A 252 -8.14 1.79 2.45
C THR A 252 -8.80 1.83 3.83
N TYR A 253 -8.02 1.63 4.91
CA TYR A 253 -8.56 1.74 6.28
C TYR A 253 -9.07 3.16 6.54
N PHE A 254 -8.28 4.17 6.18
CA PHE A 254 -8.64 5.58 6.25
C PHE A 254 -9.92 5.90 5.47
N TYR A 255 -10.07 5.44 4.23
CA TYR A 255 -11.29 5.68 3.45
C TYR A 255 -12.52 4.99 4.04
N LYS A 256 -12.36 3.80 4.64
CA LYS A 256 -13.43 3.13 5.40
C LYS A 256 -13.85 3.91 6.64
N LEU A 257 -12.93 4.64 7.29
CA LEU A 257 -13.27 5.60 8.35
C LEU A 257 -14.06 6.79 7.76
N CYS A 258 -13.63 7.33 6.62
CA CYS A 258 -14.35 8.42 5.94
C CYS A 258 -15.79 8.03 5.57
N GLN A 259 -16.03 6.79 5.16
CA GLN A 259 -17.39 6.28 4.91
C GLN A 259 -18.30 6.28 6.14
N LEU A 260 -17.75 6.21 7.36
CA LEU A 260 -18.54 6.31 8.58
C LEU A 260 -18.89 7.76 8.92
N VAL A 261 -18.06 8.72 8.51
CA VAL A 261 -18.21 10.15 8.82
C VAL A 261 -19.05 10.88 7.78
N ASN A 262 -18.89 10.54 6.50
CA ASN A 262 -19.52 11.24 5.38
C ASN A 262 -21.06 11.33 5.43
N PRO A 263 -21.82 10.35 5.98
CA PRO A 263 -23.27 10.49 6.13
C PRO A 263 -23.71 11.64 7.05
N GLU A 264 -22.88 12.02 8.04
CA GLU A 264 -23.15 13.14 8.94
C GLU A 264 -22.47 14.44 8.48
N TYR A 265 -21.37 14.33 7.73
CA TYR A 265 -20.58 15.43 7.19
C TYR A 265 -20.34 15.20 5.69
N ASP A 266 -21.31 15.54 4.86
CA ASP A 266 -21.33 15.24 3.42
C ASP A 266 -20.23 15.97 2.64
N ASP A 267 -19.84 17.17 3.10
CA ASP A 267 -18.73 17.98 2.60
C ASP A 267 -17.34 17.51 3.09
N PHE A 268 -17.27 16.54 4.02
CA PHE A 268 -16.01 15.89 4.41
C PHE A 268 -15.58 14.89 3.32
N CYS A 269 -14.77 15.38 2.38
CA CYS A 269 -14.31 14.64 1.22
C CYS A 269 -12.79 14.75 1.04
N PRO A 270 -11.99 13.99 1.81
CA PRO A 270 -10.54 14.03 1.69
C PRO A 270 -10.05 13.50 0.33
N THR A 271 -8.87 13.94 -0.08
CA THR A 271 -8.26 13.56 -1.37
C THR A 271 -8.23 12.05 -1.55
N GLY A 272 -8.68 11.57 -2.72
CA GLY A 272 -8.71 10.15 -3.08
C GLY A 272 -9.92 9.37 -2.54
N TYR A 273 -10.75 9.95 -1.66
CA TYR A 273 -11.92 9.26 -1.11
C TYR A 273 -12.98 8.93 -2.17
N LEU A 274 -13.37 9.90 -3.02
CA LEU A 274 -14.34 9.66 -4.10
C LEU A 274 -13.82 8.66 -5.13
N GLU A 275 -12.53 8.76 -5.46
CA GLU A 275 -11.87 7.84 -6.39
C GLU A 275 -11.91 6.40 -5.89
N TRP A 276 -11.62 6.23 -4.60
CA TRP A 276 -11.73 4.95 -3.95
C TRP A 276 -13.19 4.48 -3.91
N LEU A 277 -14.15 5.34 -3.57
CA LEU A 277 -15.57 4.99 -3.54
C LEU A 277 -16.07 4.52 -4.91
N GLU A 278 -15.71 5.23 -5.99
CA GLU A 278 -16.03 4.83 -7.36
C GLU A 278 -15.43 3.48 -7.74
N SER A 279 -14.21 3.19 -7.29
CA SER A 279 -13.57 1.89 -7.55
C SER A 279 -14.30 0.70 -6.92
N GLN A 280 -15.15 0.97 -5.91
CA GLN A 280 -15.97 -0.03 -5.24
C GLN A 280 -17.39 -0.13 -5.85
N SER A 281 -17.71 0.62 -6.91
CA SER A 281 -19.04 0.62 -7.53
C SER A 281 -19.30 -0.69 -8.28
N ALA A 282 -20.35 -1.42 -7.88
CA ALA A 282 -20.77 -2.66 -8.52
C ALA A 282 -21.11 -2.48 -10.01
N GLU A 283 -21.68 -1.33 -10.39
CA GLU A 283 -22.02 -1.02 -11.79
C GLU A 283 -20.77 -0.87 -12.66
N LYS A 284 -19.76 -0.14 -12.18
CA LYS A 284 -18.49 0.01 -12.89
C LYS A 284 -17.74 -1.32 -13.00
N ILE A 285 -17.76 -2.13 -11.94
CA ILE A 285 -17.17 -3.47 -11.94
C ILE A 285 -17.85 -4.35 -13.00
N ALA A 286 -19.19 -4.36 -13.04
CA ALA A 286 -19.94 -5.13 -14.03
C ALA A 286 -19.67 -4.69 -15.47
N GLU A 287 -19.58 -3.39 -15.73
CA GLU A 287 -19.24 -2.88 -17.06
C GLU A 287 -17.79 -3.22 -17.46
N ALA A 288 -16.83 -3.09 -16.54
CA ALA A 288 -15.44 -3.50 -16.78
C ALA A 288 -15.32 -5.00 -17.10
N ASP A 289 -16.01 -5.86 -16.34
CA ASP A 289 -16.05 -7.30 -16.57
C ASP A 289 -16.59 -7.62 -17.98
N LYS A 290 -17.67 -6.94 -18.37
CA LYS A 290 -18.28 -7.06 -19.69
C LYS A 290 -17.32 -6.64 -20.80
N GLN A 291 -16.69 -5.47 -20.68
CA GLN A 291 -15.75 -4.95 -21.68
C GLN A 291 -14.52 -5.85 -21.82
N ILE A 292 -13.95 -6.36 -20.73
CA ILE A 292 -12.82 -7.32 -20.78
C ILE A 292 -13.20 -8.59 -21.54
N LYS A 293 -14.41 -9.11 -21.30
CA LYS A 293 -14.92 -10.27 -22.04
C LYS A 293 -15.04 -9.98 -23.53
N GLU A 294 -15.63 -8.83 -23.88
CA GLU A 294 -15.78 -8.43 -25.28
C GLU A 294 -14.45 -8.17 -25.98
N ILE A 295 -13.48 -7.52 -25.32
CA ILE A 295 -12.11 -7.37 -25.83
C ILE A 295 -11.52 -8.75 -26.18
N SER A 296 -11.68 -9.74 -25.30
CA SER A 296 -11.17 -11.10 -25.52
C SER A 296 -11.79 -11.75 -26.77
N ILE A 297 -13.10 -11.58 -26.96
CA ILE A 297 -13.83 -12.09 -28.13
C ILE A 297 -13.37 -11.37 -29.40
N ILE A 298 -13.27 -10.04 -29.37
CA ILE A 298 -12.86 -9.22 -30.51
C ILE A 298 -11.44 -9.61 -30.96
N VAL A 299 -10.50 -9.72 -30.02
CA VAL A 299 -9.11 -10.10 -30.31
C VAL A 299 -9.06 -11.48 -30.95
N ASN A 300 -9.73 -12.48 -30.39
CA ASN A 300 -9.74 -13.83 -30.93
C ASN A 300 -10.31 -13.85 -32.36
N ARG A 301 -11.48 -13.24 -32.56
CA ARG A 301 -12.13 -13.17 -33.87
C ARG A 301 -11.24 -12.51 -34.91
N ILE A 302 -10.71 -11.31 -34.64
CA ILE A 302 -9.84 -10.61 -35.62
C ILE A 302 -8.62 -11.47 -35.97
N VAL A 303 -7.97 -12.08 -34.97
CA VAL A 303 -6.79 -12.90 -35.21
C VAL A 303 -7.13 -14.05 -36.17
N PHE A 304 -8.15 -14.84 -35.85
CA PHE A 304 -8.43 -16.04 -36.61
C PHE A 304 -9.15 -15.77 -37.94
N ASP A 305 -10.02 -14.77 -38.03
CA ASP A 305 -10.64 -14.38 -39.30
C ASP A 305 -9.57 -13.86 -40.29
N THR A 306 -8.63 -13.03 -39.83
CA THR A 306 -7.53 -12.52 -40.68
C THR A 306 -6.62 -13.66 -41.14
N LEU A 307 -6.29 -14.62 -40.26
CA LEU A 307 -5.47 -15.78 -40.65
C LEU A 307 -6.22 -16.68 -41.65
N LYS A 308 -7.53 -16.88 -41.49
CA LYS A 308 -8.34 -17.66 -42.43
C LYS A 308 -8.45 -16.98 -43.78
N GLU A 309 -8.57 -15.65 -43.81
CA GLU A 309 -8.59 -14.87 -45.06
C GLU A 309 -7.26 -15.00 -45.83
N VAL A 310 -6.12 -14.96 -45.13
CA VAL A 310 -4.79 -14.97 -45.76
C VAL A 310 -4.29 -16.37 -46.10
N TYR A 311 -4.54 -17.36 -45.23
CA TYR A 311 -3.97 -18.70 -45.32
C TYR A 311 -5.00 -19.79 -45.65
N GLY A 312 -6.29 -19.45 -45.72
CA GLY A 312 -7.41 -20.38 -45.96
C GLY A 312 -8.03 -20.93 -44.68
N GLU A 313 -9.32 -21.32 -44.77
CA GLU A 313 -10.13 -21.80 -43.64
C GLU A 313 -9.73 -23.19 -43.11
N GLU A 314 -8.99 -23.96 -43.90
CA GLU A 314 -8.52 -25.28 -43.50
C GLU A 314 -7.48 -25.21 -42.38
N VAL A 315 -7.46 -26.20 -41.48
CA VAL A 315 -6.50 -26.27 -40.37
C VAL A 315 -5.05 -26.32 -40.87
N SER A 316 -4.80 -26.86 -42.07
CA SER A 316 -3.48 -26.79 -42.70
C SER A 316 -3.04 -25.36 -43.03
N GLY A 317 -3.97 -24.44 -43.26
CA GLY A 317 -3.74 -23.04 -43.59
C GLY A 317 -3.63 -22.15 -42.36
N TYR A 318 -4.74 -21.56 -41.90
CA TYR A 318 -4.74 -20.56 -40.84
C TYR A 318 -4.05 -21.01 -39.54
N TRP A 319 -4.14 -22.30 -39.21
CA TRP A 319 -3.57 -22.83 -37.97
C TRP A 319 -2.08 -23.15 -38.15
N HIS A 320 -1.71 -24.08 -39.03
CA HIS A 320 -0.30 -24.47 -39.17
C HIS A 320 0.57 -23.38 -39.82
N GLU A 321 0.08 -22.71 -40.86
CA GLU A 321 0.83 -21.67 -41.59
C GLU A 321 0.59 -20.26 -41.03
N GLY A 322 -0.57 -19.97 -40.42
CA GLY A 322 -0.84 -18.66 -39.83
C GLY A 322 -0.29 -18.47 -38.41
N VAL A 323 -0.45 -19.46 -37.53
CA VAL A 323 0.04 -19.38 -36.13
C VAL A 323 1.55 -19.63 -36.08
N LYS A 324 2.04 -20.68 -36.76
CA LYS A 324 3.44 -21.16 -36.82
C LYS A 324 4.14 -21.45 -35.48
N ASP A 325 3.56 -21.08 -34.34
CA ASP A 325 4.12 -21.30 -33.01
C ASP A 325 3.77 -22.69 -32.49
N LYS A 326 4.74 -23.60 -32.51
CA LYS A 326 4.54 -24.98 -32.02
C LYS A 326 4.11 -25.04 -30.57
N THR A 327 4.52 -24.09 -29.73
CA THR A 327 4.15 -24.10 -28.31
C THR A 327 2.68 -23.77 -28.10
N ILE A 328 2.17 -22.76 -28.83
CA ILE A 328 0.75 -22.39 -28.82
C ILE A 328 -0.09 -23.54 -29.39
N MET A 329 0.32 -24.09 -30.54
CA MET A 329 -0.40 -25.19 -31.17
C MET A 329 -0.49 -26.42 -30.26
N SER A 330 0.61 -26.82 -29.63
CA SER A 330 0.61 -27.94 -28.68
C SER A 330 -0.20 -27.66 -27.42
N SER A 331 -0.16 -26.44 -26.87
CA SER A 331 -0.95 -26.06 -25.69
C SER A 331 -2.45 -26.11 -25.97
N ALA A 332 -2.89 -25.51 -27.09
CA ALA A 332 -4.29 -25.50 -27.50
C ALA A 332 -4.80 -26.92 -27.78
N TYR A 333 -4.00 -27.75 -28.45
CA TYR A 333 -4.35 -29.16 -28.68
C TYR A 333 -4.50 -29.93 -27.36
N GLN A 334 -3.55 -29.80 -26.43
CA GLN A 334 -3.63 -30.46 -25.13
C GLN A 334 -4.89 -30.05 -24.35
N LYS A 335 -5.19 -28.75 -24.29
CA LYS A 335 -6.41 -28.23 -23.65
C LYS A 335 -7.68 -28.79 -24.28
N SER A 336 -7.71 -28.96 -25.61
CA SER A 336 -8.86 -29.56 -26.30
C SER A 336 -9.10 -31.03 -25.94
N LEU A 337 -8.05 -31.77 -25.56
CA LEU A 337 -8.15 -33.15 -25.12
C LEU A 337 -8.65 -33.27 -23.68
N ASP A 338 -8.27 -32.30 -22.84
CA ASP A 338 -8.59 -32.26 -21.41
C ASP A 338 -10.02 -31.75 -21.15
N GLU A 339 -10.68 -31.15 -22.15
CA GLU A 339 -12.02 -30.62 -22.03
C GLU A 339 -13.09 -31.72 -22.11
N PRO A 340 -14.01 -31.83 -21.13
CA PRO A 340 -15.01 -32.91 -21.10
C PRO A 340 -16.03 -32.84 -22.24
N ASN A 341 -16.29 -31.64 -22.78
CA ASN A 341 -17.17 -31.42 -23.93
C ASN A 341 -16.33 -31.12 -25.18
N ARG A 342 -15.83 -32.18 -25.82
CA ARG A 342 -15.04 -32.08 -27.05
C ARG A 342 -15.90 -31.50 -28.19
N GLY A 343 -15.31 -30.63 -29.02
CA GLY A 343 -15.94 -30.22 -30.28
C GLY A 343 -15.70 -28.77 -30.74
N LEU A 344 -15.01 -27.93 -29.97
CA LEU A 344 -14.66 -26.58 -30.41
C LEU A 344 -13.43 -26.59 -31.33
N ALA A 345 -13.36 -25.61 -32.22
CA ALA A 345 -12.17 -25.38 -33.05
C ALA A 345 -10.95 -25.00 -32.18
N LEU A 346 -9.74 -25.36 -32.61
CA LEU A 346 -8.50 -25.19 -31.83
C LEU A 346 -8.23 -23.73 -31.42
N GLU A 347 -8.69 -22.76 -32.21
CA GLU A 347 -8.66 -21.32 -31.92
C GLU A 347 -9.35 -20.91 -30.62
N ASN A 348 -10.33 -21.68 -30.14
CA ASN A 348 -11.03 -21.40 -28.88
C ASN A 348 -10.20 -21.78 -27.64
N TYR A 349 -9.11 -22.52 -27.82
CA TYR A 349 -8.22 -22.98 -26.74
C TYR A 349 -6.97 -22.10 -26.58
N VAL A 350 -6.84 -21.05 -27.40
CA VAL A 350 -5.72 -20.11 -27.37
C VAL A 350 -5.94 -19.09 -26.26
N GLU A 351 -4.96 -18.92 -25.38
CA GLU A 351 -5.03 -17.94 -24.31
C GLU A 351 -4.86 -16.51 -24.82
N PHE A 352 -5.43 -15.54 -24.11
CA PHE A 352 -5.38 -14.13 -24.52
C PHE A 352 -3.95 -13.64 -24.81
N ILE A 353 -2.97 -13.99 -23.95
CA ILE A 353 -1.58 -13.57 -24.16
C ILE A 353 -0.90 -14.25 -25.36
N GLU A 354 -1.40 -15.41 -25.80
CA GLU A 354 -0.88 -16.12 -26.97
C GLU A 354 -1.28 -15.42 -28.26
N HIS A 355 -2.42 -14.73 -28.29
CA HIS A 355 -2.79 -13.86 -29.42
C HIS A 355 -1.75 -12.75 -29.64
N LYS A 356 -1.24 -12.13 -28.56
CA LYS A 356 -0.14 -11.16 -28.66
C LYS A 356 1.07 -11.76 -29.35
N LYS A 357 1.45 -13.00 -29.00
CA LYS A 357 2.59 -13.71 -29.61
C LYS A 357 2.37 -13.98 -31.10
N ILE A 358 1.14 -14.31 -31.50
CA ILE A 358 0.77 -14.51 -32.91
C ILE A 358 0.88 -13.18 -33.67
N ILE A 359 0.32 -12.11 -33.11
CA ILE A 359 0.29 -10.77 -33.71
C ILE A 359 1.69 -10.17 -33.83
N GLU A 360 2.54 -10.34 -32.82
CA GLU A 360 3.82 -9.64 -32.74
C GLU A 360 4.90 -10.22 -33.67
N ARG A 361 4.70 -11.42 -34.21
CA ARG A 361 5.60 -12.04 -35.19
C ARG A 361 5.81 -11.13 -36.40
N LYS A 362 7.05 -11.09 -36.91
CA LYS A 362 7.45 -10.17 -37.99
C LYS A 362 6.61 -10.35 -39.27
N GLU A 363 6.26 -11.59 -39.59
CA GLU A 363 5.47 -11.97 -40.76
C GLU A 363 3.98 -11.59 -40.61
N ASN A 364 3.46 -11.66 -39.38
CA ASN A 364 2.04 -11.44 -39.08
C ASN A 364 1.73 -9.97 -38.78
N TRP A 365 2.67 -9.21 -38.20
CA TRP A 365 2.43 -7.83 -37.79
C TRP A 365 1.86 -6.92 -38.89
N PRO A 366 2.30 -7.00 -40.16
CA PRO A 366 1.69 -6.22 -41.24
C PRO A 366 0.19 -6.47 -41.41
N LEU A 367 -0.30 -7.69 -41.16
CA LEU A 367 -1.72 -8.07 -41.26
C LEU A 367 -2.55 -7.48 -40.11
N PHE A 368 -1.90 -7.28 -38.96
CA PHE A 368 -2.56 -7.00 -37.69
C PHE A 368 -2.39 -5.56 -37.20
N LYS A 369 -1.47 -4.81 -37.81
CA LYS A 369 -1.11 -3.46 -37.40
C LYS A 369 -2.31 -2.52 -37.35
N GLU A 370 -3.18 -2.57 -38.36
CA GLU A 370 -4.35 -1.69 -38.45
C GLU A 370 -5.25 -1.83 -37.22
N TYR A 371 -5.50 -3.07 -36.78
CA TYR A 371 -6.36 -3.39 -35.65
C TYR A 371 -5.69 -3.17 -34.29
N PHE A 372 -4.48 -3.69 -34.09
CA PHE A 372 -3.92 -3.84 -32.74
C PHE A 372 -2.87 -2.82 -32.34
N ASP A 373 -2.44 -1.94 -33.25
CA ASP A 373 -1.50 -0.85 -32.93
C ASP A 373 -2.21 0.26 -32.13
N ILE A 374 -2.37 0.03 -30.82
CA ILE A 374 -3.10 0.91 -29.90
C ILE A 374 -2.10 1.48 -28.89
N PRO A 375 -1.79 2.79 -28.94
CA PRO A 375 -0.84 3.41 -28.03
C PRO A 375 -1.35 3.39 -26.59
N GLU A 376 -0.43 3.39 -25.63
CA GLU A 376 -0.78 3.53 -24.21
C GLU A 376 -1.47 4.87 -23.96
N LEU A 377 -2.40 4.88 -23.00
CA LEU A 377 -3.14 6.06 -22.59
C LEU A 377 -2.16 7.18 -22.19
N GLY A 378 -2.22 8.32 -22.90
CA GLY A 378 -1.37 9.49 -22.63
C GLY A 378 0.07 9.40 -23.18
N GLU A 379 0.49 8.30 -23.81
CA GLU A 379 1.82 8.19 -24.44
C GLU A 379 1.78 8.54 -25.94
N LYS A 380 2.87 9.12 -26.46
CA LYS A 380 3.10 9.18 -27.92
C LYS A 380 3.37 7.77 -28.42
N GLY A 381 2.72 7.38 -29.53
CA GLY A 381 2.82 6.03 -30.08
C GLY A 381 4.26 5.58 -30.38
N LYS A 382 4.55 4.31 -30.08
CA LYS A 382 5.81 3.62 -30.42
C LYS A 382 5.68 2.89 -31.76
N THR A 383 6.77 2.27 -32.22
CA THR A 383 6.84 1.51 -33.49
C THR A 383 5.88 0.30 -33.53
N LYS A 384 5.51 -0.25 -32.37
CA LYS A 384 4.54 -1.34 -32.19
C LYS A 384 3.89 -1.22 -30.81
N ASN A 385 2.59 -0.93 -30.76
CA ASN A 385 1.88 -0.68 -29.51
C ASN A 385 1.00 -1.89 -29.12
N LEU A 386 1.61 -2.90 -28.48
CA LEU A 386 0.93 -4.12 -28.01
C LEU A 386 0.98 -4.31 -26.49
N LYS A 387 1.54 -3.36 -25.75
CA LYS A 387 1.68 -3.43 -24.29
C LYS A 387 0.32 -3.51 -23.59
N TRP A 388 -0.72 -2.91 -24.18
CA TRP A 388 -2.08 -3.01 -23.69
C TRP A 388 -2.61 -4.44 -23.57
N MET A 389 -2.17 -5.36 -24.43
CA MET A 389 -2.58 -6.77 -24.35
C MET A 389 -2.01 -7.45 -23.09
N GLU A 390 -0.84 -7.02 -22.61
CA GLU A 390 -0.28 -7.53 -21.35
C GLU A 390 -1.12 -7.05 -20.16
N LYS A 391 -1.48 -5.76 -20.14
CA LYS A 391 -2.32 -5.19 -19.08
C LYS A 391 -3.74 -5.79 -19.07
N ILE A 392 -4.39 -5.95 -20.23
CA ILE A 392 -5.70 -6.64 -20.29
C ILE A 392 -5.59 -8.10 -19.84
N ASN A 393 -4.49 -8.79 -20.16
CA ASN A 393 -4.26 -10.16 -19.69
C ASN A 393 -4.10 -10.26 -18.16
N GLU A 394 -3.59 -9.21 -17.51
CA GLU A 394 -3.56 -9.12 -16.05
C GLU A 394 -4.97 -8.85 -15.50
N LEU A 395 -5.68 -7.86 -16.07
CA LEU A 395 -7.00 -7.43 -15.62
C LEU A 395 -8.06 -8.51 -15.75
N ARG A 396 -8.03 -9.35 -16.81
CA ARG A 396 -8.98 -10.47 -16.99
C ARG A 396 -8.95 -11.50 -15.84
N ARG A 397 -7.89 -11.53 -15.03
CA ARG A 397 -7.79 -12.42 -13.88
C ARG A 397 -8.68 -12.00 -12.71
N ILE A 398 -9.17 -10.75 -12.71
CA ILE A 398 -10.10 -10.21 -11.71
C ILE A 398 -11.45 -10.95 -11.82
N PRO A 399 -12.18 -10.87 -12.96
CA PRO A 399 -13.46 -11.56 -13.10
C PRO A 399 -13.34 -13.08 -13.23
N ALA A 400 -12.25 -13.59 -13.82
CA ALA A 400 -12.09 -15.04 -14.04
C ALA A 400 -11.80 -15.82 -12.75
N HIS A 401 -11.27 -15.15 -11.73
CA HIS A 401 -10.90 -15.76 -10.45
C HIS A 401 -11.23 -14.77 -9.32
N PRO A 402 -12.53 -14.51 -9.09
CA PRO A 402 -12.96 -13.48 -8.17
C PRO A 402 -12.54 -13.87 -6.75
N THR A 403 -11.85 -12.95 -6.08
CA THR A 403 -11.46 -13.04 -4.68
C THR A 403 -11.62 -11.67 -4.04
N GLU A 404 -11.79 -11.60 -2.71
CA GLU A 404 -11.81 -10.32 -1.98
C GLU A 404 -10.56 -9.44 -2.24
N SER A 405 -9.48 -10.05 -2.75
CA SER A 405 -8.19 -9.42 -3.03
C SER A 405 -7.99 -8.90 -4.45
N ARG A 406 -8.81 -9.33 -5.41
CA ARG A 406 -8.68 -8.94 -6.81
C ARG A 406 -9.78 -7.95 -7.14
N ASN A 407 -9.42 -6.69 -7.17
CA ASN A 407 -10.34 -5.59 -7.48
C ASN A 407 -9.69 -4.69 -8.53
N TYR A 408 -10.51 -4.05 -9.35
CA TYR A 408 -10.08 -2.99 -10.23
C TYR A 408 -9.61 -1.77 -9.44
N ARG A 409 -8.60 -1.08 -9.96
CA ARG A 409 -8.23 0.27 -9.52
C ARG A 409 -9.01 1.29 -10.36
N LYS A 410 -9.09 2.54 -9.90
CA LYS A 410 -9.73 3.62 -10.66
C LYS A 410 -9.20 3.71 -12.10
N ASP A 411 -7.88 3.74 -12.25
CA ASP A 411 -7.23 3.84 -13.56
C ASP A 411 -7.44 2.60 -14.44
N ASP A 412 -7.85 1.47 -13.87
CA ASP A 412 -8.14 0.27 -14.65
C ASP A 412 -9.45 0.43 -15.42
N PHE A 413 -10.48 1.06 -14.85
CA PHE A 413 -11.74 1.32 -15.54
C PHE A 413 -11.55 2.21 -16.77
N GLU A 414 -10.85 3.34 -16.61
CA GLU A 414 -10.54 4.25 -17.72
C GLU A 414 -9.69 3.55 -18.79
N TYR A 415 -8.76 2.69 -18.37
CA TYR A 415 -7.90 1.94 -19.28
C TYR A 415 -8.65 0.90 -20.10
N ILE A 416 -9.54 0.13 -19.46
CA ILE A 416 -10.36 -0.89 -20.13
C ILE A 416 -11.26 -0.21 -21.17
N GLU A 417 -11.96 0.86 -20.78
CA GLU A 417 -12.81 1.65 -21.67
C GLU A 417 -12.01 2.19 -22.87
N TYR A 418 -10.84 2.78 -22.62
CA TYR A 418 -9.97 3.31 -23.67
C TYR A 418 -9.58 2.23 -24.70
N VAL A 419 -9.14 1.06 -24.24
CA VAL A 419 -8.75 -0.05 -25.12
C VAL A 419 -9.97 -0.56 -25.90
N TYR A 420 -11.09 -0.74 -25.21
CA TYR A 420 -12.35 -1.21 -25.79
C TYR A 420 -12.82 -0.29 -26.94
N GLN A 421 -12.86 1.02 -26.70
CA GLN A 421 -13.26 2.00 -27.72
C GLN A 421 -12.31 2.01 -28.92
N LYS A 422 -11.00 1.90 -28.68
CA LYS A 422 -10.00 1.84 -29.78
C LYS A 422 -10.17 0.59 -30.63
N LEU A 423 -10.45 -0.56 -30.02
CA LEU A 423 -10.71 -1.80 -30.75
C LEU A 423 -11.99 -1.72 -31.57
N ILE A 424 -13.09 -1.21 -30.99
CA ILE A 424 -14.37 -1.08 -31.72
C ILE A 424 -14.25 -0.10 -32.88
N THR A 425 -13.64 1.08 -32.65
CA THR A 425 -13.48 2.09 -33.70
C THR A 425 -12.69 1.56 -34.89
N LYS A 426 -11.66 0.74 -34.64
CA LYS A 426 -10.82 0.17 -35.69
C LYS A 426 -11.43 -1.03 -36.41
N THR A 427 -12.50 -1.61 -35.87
CA THR A 427 -13.03 -2.87 -36.38
C THR A 427 -14.32 -2.71 -37.18
N SER A 428 -14.98 -1.53 -37.16
CA SER A 428 -16.28 -1.32 -37.84
C SER A 428 -17.34 -2.37 -37.49
N ILE A 429 -17.19 -3.08 -36.37
CA ILE A 429 -18.10 -4.15 -35.97
C ILE A 429 -19.15 -3.58 -35.03
N ASP A 430 -20.38 -3.49 -35.52
CA ASP A 430 -21.56 -3.10 -34.74
C ASP A 430 -21.99 -4.27 -33.84
N PHE A 431 -21.77 -4.16 -32.53
CA PHE A 431 -22.11 -5.20 -31.54
C PHE A 431 -23.55 -5.09 -31.00
N ARG A 432 -24.42 -4.28 -31.61
CA ARG A 432 -25.82 -4.12 -31.15
C ARG A 432 -26.76 -5.31 -31.42
N GLY A 433 -26.26 -6.49 -31.78
CA GLY A 433 -27.11 -7.63 -32.08
C GLY A 433 -26.46 -8.98 -31.83
N SER A 434 -26.47 -9.44 -30.57
CA SER A 434 -26.56 -10.88 -30.24
C SER A 434 -26.93 -11.05 -28.77
N THR A 435 -28.20 -10.79 -28.47
CA THR A 435 -28.91 -11.55 -27.43
C THR A 435 -29.80 -12.53 -28.18
N ALA A 436 -29.44 -13.81 -28.11
CA ALA A 436 -30.27 -14.94 -28.43
C ALA A 436 -30.00 -16.02 -27.38
#